data_AF-A0AAD5J250-F1
#
_entry.id   AF-A0AAD5J250-F1
#
_cell.length_a   1.000
_cell.length_b   1.000
_cell.length_c   1.000
_cell.angle_alpha   90.00
_cell.angle_beta   90.00
_cell.angle_gamma   90.00
#
_symmetry.space_group_name_H-M   'P 1'
#
loop_
_entity.id
_entity.type
_entity.pdbx_description
1 polymer ?
#
loop_
_entity_poly.entity_id
_entity_poly.type
_entity_poly.pdbx_seq_one_letter_code
_entity_poly.pdbx_strand_id
1 'polypeptide(L)'
;MTERDRLDLRGLLPPNVLSSDQQIERFNLGLQEHRLDGDEYVAIVDEFMEAVFTRWPHVIVQFEDFQSKWAFKLLQRYRNTYRMFNDDVQGTAGVAIAGLLGAVRAQGRPMIDFPKQKIVVAGAGSAGIGVLNAARKTMARMLGNNESAFDSARSQFWVVDAEGLITDEREDIDPDALPFARKVKEVGRQGLGEEQVLLKCVGLGTLLSGSSIVSDGMLQVAAECIRDITKQVAAAVVKEAIEEDLAEGYREMDARELKRLNKEGIEEYVQNNMWSPEYPTLVYRKE
;
A
#
# COMPACT_ATOMS: atom_id res chain seq x y z
N MET A 1 37.23 6.08 35.89
CA MET A 1 35.87 5.56 36.12
C MET A 1 35.00 6.19 35.04
N THR A 2 34.59 5.39 34.06
CA THR A 2 33.86 5.89 32.88
C THR A 2 32.41 6.20 33.27
N GLU A 3 31.71 7.07 32.54
CA GLU A 3 30.29 7.41 32.80
C GLU A 3 29.41 6.15 32.92
N ARG A 4 29.76 5.10 32.18
CA ARG A 4 29.14 3.77 32.23
C ARG A 4 29.26 3.08 33.59
N ASP A 5 30.39 3.23 34.28
CA ASP A 5 30.61 2.68 35.62
C ASP A 5 29.77 3.43 36.67
N ARG A 6 29.42 4.69 36.43
CA ARG A 6 28.54 5.48 37.32
C ARG A 6 27.05 5.12 37.16
N LEU A 7 26.64 4.67 35.98
CA LEU A 7 25.23 4.42 35.63
C LEU A 7 24.86 2.93 35.61
N ASP A 8 25.78 2.03 35.96
CA ASP A 8 25.59 0.57 36.04
C ASP A 8 25.05 -0.09 34.74
N LEU A 9 25.37 0.50 33.58
CA LEU A 9 24.87 0.06 32.26
C LEU A 9 25.69 -1.11 31.65
N ARG A 10 26.32 -1.95 32.47
CA ARG A 10 27.14 -3.07 31.98
C ARG A 10 26.24 -4.14 31.32
N GLY A 11 26.39 -4.33 30.02
CA GLY A 11 25.70 -5.37 29.25
C GLY A 11 24.46 -4.91 28.47
N LEU A 12 23.99 -3.67 28.65
CA LEU A 12 22.86 -3.11 27.90
C LEU A 12 23.27 -2.49 26.55
N LEU A 13 24.54 -2.11 26.39
CA LEU A 13 25.08 -1.54 25.15
C LEU A 13 26.42 -2.19 24.80
N PRO A 14 26.70 -2.46 23.50
CA PRO A 14 27.98 -3.00 23.08
C PRO A 14 29.15 -2.11 23.52
N PRO A 15 30.33 -2.71 23.82
CA PRO A 15 31.47 -2.00 24.40
C PRO A 15 31.94 -0.82 23.53
N ASN A 16 31.76 -0.92 22.21
CA ASN A 16 31.91 0.17 21.25
C ASN A 16 30.60 0.31 20.46
N VAL A 17 30.01 1.51 20.48
CA VAL A 17 28.96 1.87 19.52
C VAL A 17 29.71 2.27 18.25
N LEU A 18 29.70 1.40 17.24
CA LEU A 18 30.24 1.75 15.93
C LEU A 18 29.45 2.95 15.39
N SER A 19 30.15 3.92 14.81
CA SER A 19 29.48 4.98 14.05
C SER A 19 28.67 4.38 12.91
N SER A 20 27.64 5.09 12.44
CA SER A 20 26.85 4.65 11.28
C SER A 20 27.74 4.32 10.08
N ASP A 21 28.79 5.12 9.85
CA ASP A 21 29.74 4.91 8.76
C ASP A 21 30.53 3.59 8.92
N GLN A 22 30.99 3.28 10.13
CA GLN A 22 31.67 2.01 10.42
C GLN A 22 30.74 0.80 10.32
N GLN A 23 29.45 0.96 10.62
CA GLN A 23 28.45 -0.10 10.44
C GLN A 23 28.17 -0.33 8.96
N ILE A 24 28.08 0.74 8.16
CA ILE A 24 27.92 0.68 6.71
C ILE A 24 29.14 0.01 6.09
N GLU A 25 30.36 0.49 6.35
CA GLU A 25 31.60 -0.06 5.78
C GLU A 25 31.76 -1.56 6.06
N ARG A 26 31.31 -2.03 7.23
CA ARG A 26 31.42 -3.44 7.62
C ARG A 26 30.47 -4.38 6.87
N PHE A 27 29.32 -3.89 6.41
CA PHE A 27 28.26 -4.74 5.84
C PHE A 27 27.79 -4.30 4.44
N ASN A 28 28.33 -3.21 3.90
CA ASN A 28 27.90 -2.68 2.61
C ASN A 28 28.48 -3.54 1.48
N LEU A 29 27.65 -4.44 0.96
CA LEU A 29 27.92 -5.25 -0.24
C LEU A 29 27.58 -4.52 -1.54
N GLY A 30 27.05 -3.29 -1.45
CA GLY A 30 26.65 -2.48 -2.59
C GLY A 30 27.80 -1.71 -3.24
N LEU A 31 27.47 -1.00 -4.32
CA LEU A 31 28.40 -0.07 -4.98
C LEU A 31 28.76 1.07 -4.03
N GLN A 32 30.06 1.36 -3.91
CA GLN A 32 30.60 2.42 -3.04
C GLN A 32 30.60 3.77 -3.75
N GLU A 33 29.45 4.15 -4.29
CA GLU A 33 29.25 5.39 -5.05
C GLU A 33 27.96 6.09 -4.59
N HIS A 34 27.86 7.39 -4.85
CA HIS A 34 26.62 8.12 -4.61
C HIS A 34 25.51 7.56 -5.51
N ARG A 35 24.28 7.55 -4.98
CA ARG A 35 23.11 7.13 -5.76
C ARG A 35 22.98 8.05 -6.97
N LEU A 36 22.75 7.45 -8.13
CA LEU A 36 22.40 8.18 -9.34
C LEU A 36 21.14 9.01 -9.10
N ASP A 37 21.05 10.15 -9.78
CA ASP A 37 19.91 11.05 -9.74
C ASP A 37 19.57 11.51 -11.16
N GLY A 38 18.47 12.23 -11.31
CA GLY A 38 18.04 12.79 -12.60
C GLY A 38 17.78 11.73 -13.66
N ASP A 39 18.22 12.01 -14.88
CA ASP A 39 17.92 11.18 -16.05
C ASP A 39 18.73 9.88 -16.10
N GLU A 40 19.94 9.86 -15.52
CA GLU A 40 20.76 8.64 -15.44
C GLU A 40 20.08 7.57 -14.59
N TYR A 41 19.49 7.98 -13.46
CA TYR A 41 18.70 7.07 -12.61
C TYR A 41 17.49 6.52 -13.37
N VAL A 42 16.76 7.39 -14.09
CA VAL A 42 15.58 6.98 -14.84
C VAL A 42 15.94 6.05 -15.99
N ALA A 43 17.05 6.30 -16.70
CA ALA A 43 17.51 5.49 -17.82
C ALA A 43 17.79 4.03 -17.43
N ILE A 44 18.37 3.79 -16.25
CA ILE A 44 18.59 2.43 -15.75
C ILE A 44 17.26 1.73 -15.47
N VAL A 45 16.29 2.46 -14.91
CA VAL A 45 14.96 1.89 -14.65
C VAL A 45 14.22 1.62 -15.96
N ASP A 46 14.36 2.50 -16.97
CA ASP A 46 13.82 2.28 -18.31
C ASP A 46 14.38 0.99 -18.92
N GLU A 47 15.71 0.83 -18.92
CA GLU A 47 16.39 -0.37 -19.42
C GLU A 47 15.90 -1.64 -18.70
N PHE A 48 15.78 -1.58 -17.38
CA PHE A 48 15.24 -2.69 -16.59
C PHE A 48 13.81 -3.05 -17.01
N MET A 49 12.92 -2.07 -17.13
CA MET A 49 11.52 -2.30 -17.52
C MET A 49 11.45 -2.89 -18.92
N GLU A 50 12.20 -2.34 -19.88
CA GLU A 50 12.26 -2.86 -21.25
C GLU A 50 12.79 -4.29 -21.30
N ALA A 51 13.89 -4.60 -20.61
CA ALA A 51 14.49 -5.92 -20.60
C ALA A 51 13.56 -6.98 -19.99
N VAL A 52 12.94 -6.67 -18.86
CA VAL A 52 12.04 -7.57 -18.14
C VAL A 52 10.80 -7.89 -18.96
N PHE A 53 10.16 -6.89 -19.57
CA PHE A 53 8.98 -7.10 -20.41
C PHE A 53 9.32 -7.68 -21.79
N THR A 54 10.54 -7.48 -22.30
CA THR A 54 11.02 -8.20 -23.49
C THR A 54 11.17 -9.69 -23.21
N ARG A 55 11.75 -10.04 -22.06
CA ARG A 55 12.00 -11.44 -21.68
C ARG A 55 10.74 -12.17 -21.23
N TRP A 56 9.90 -11.48 -20.45
CA TRP A 56 8.65 -11.99 -19.89
C TRP A 56 7.53 -10.97 -20.11
N PRO A 57 6.88 -10.99 -21.29
CA PRO A 57 5.85 -10.01 -21.64
C PRO A 57 4.71 -9.93 -20.62
N HIS A 58 4.42 -11.06 -19.95
CA HIS A 58 3.34 -11.19 -18.97
C HIS A 58 3.68 -11.09 -17.49
N VAL A 59 4.89 -10.62 -17.17
CA VAL A 59 5.30 -10.37 -15.78
C VAL A 59 4.56 -9.19 -15.16
N ILE A 60 4.41 -9.24 -13.84
CA ILE A 60 3.97 -8.11 -13.02
C ILE A 60 5.19 -7.57 -12.27
N VAL A 61 5.41 -6.27 -12.34
CA VAL A 61 6.50 -5.60 -11.62
C VAL A 61 5.93 -4.77 -10.47
N GLN A 62 6.36 -5.06 -9.24
CA GLN A 62 6.03 -4.28 -8.06
C GLN A 62 7.22 -3.40 -7.68
N PHE A 63 7.00 -2.09 -7.57
CA PHE A 63 7.98 -1.17 -7.01
C PHE A 63 7.74 -1.02 -5.51
N GLU A 64 8.82 -1.14 -4.75
CA GLU A 64 8.85 -1.16 -3.29
C GLU A 64 10.00 -0.27 -2.78
N ASP A 65 9.79 0.45 -1.69
CA ASP A 65 10.80 1.19 -0.93
C ASP A 65 11.60 2.23 -1.77
N PHE A 66 10.96 2.79 -2.79
CA PHE A 66 11.52 3.93 -3.52
C PHE A 66 11.32 5.21 -2.71
N GLN A 67 12.32 6.09 -2.71
CA GLN A 67 12.17 7.45 -2.17
C GLN A 67 10.95 8.13 -2.81
N SER A 68 10.17 8.90 -2.05
CA SER A 68 8.87 9.40 -2.50
C SER A 68 8.92 10.15 -3.84
N LYS A 69 9.98 10.94 -4.09
CA LYS A 69 10.20 11.62 -5.38
C LYS A 69 10.22 10.66 -6.58
N TRP A 70 10.77 9.47 -6.40
CA TRP A 70 10.88 8.45 -7.44
C TRP A 70 9.64 7.57 -7.50
N ALA A 71 9.05 7.22 -6.36
CA ALA A 71 7.86 6.39 -6.30
C ALA A 71 6.74 6.95 -7.19
N PHE A 72 6.42 8.25 -7.08
CA PHE A 72 5.41 8.88 -7.92
C PHE A 72 5.86 9.06 -9.36
N LYS A 73 7.08 9.60 -9.59
CA LYS A 73 7.60 9.86 -10.94
C LYS A 73 7.60 8.59 -11.80
N LEU A 74 8.12 7.49 -11.26
CA LEU A 74 8.21 6.23 -11.99
C LEU A 74 6.84 5.55 -12.14
N LEU A 75 5.99 5.62 -11.11
CA LEU A 75 4.61 5.13 -11.22
C LEU A 75 3.87 5.82 -12.36
N GLN A 76 3.91 7.15 -12.46
CA GLN A 76 3.24 7.87 -13.54
C GLN A 76 3.83 7.55 -14.92
N ARG A 77 5.14 7.32 -14.99
CA ARG A 77 5.84 6.98 -16.23
C ARG A 77 5.42 5.63 -16.80
N TYR A 78 5.29 4.61 -15.96
CA TYR A 78 5.18 3.22 -16.43
C TYR A 78 3.78 2.60 -16.31
N ARG A 79 2.91 3.11 -15.43
CA ARG A 79 1.58 2.52 -15.13
C ARG A 79 0.65 2.28 -16.31
N ASN A 80 0.81 3.02 -17.40
CA ASN A 80 -0.03 2.92 -18.60
C ASN A 80 0.65 2.15 -19.74
N THR A 81 1.91 1.76 -19.55
CA THR A 81 2.74 1.08 -20.56
C THR A 81 3.04 -0.36 -20.13
N TYR A 82 3.23 -0.58 -18.84
CA TYR A 82 3.64 -1.85 -18.26
C TYR A 82 2.67 -2.31 -17.17
N ARG A 83 2.60 -3.63 -16.98
CA ARG A 83 1.88 -4.24 -15.86
C ARG A 83 2.69 -4.07 -14.57
N MET A 84 2.54 -2.91 -13.97
CA MET A 84 3.25 -2.55 -12.75
C MET A 84 2.36 -1.79 -11.77
N PHE A 85 2.69 -1.90 -10.49
CA PHE A 85 2.15 -1.05 -9.42
C PHE A 85 3.25 -0.70 -8.41
N ASN A 86 3.00 0.30 -7.57
CA ASN A 86 3.88 0.64 -6.45
C ASN A 86 3.14 0.38 -5.13
N ASP A 87 3.71 -0.43 -4.24
CA ASP A 87 3.01 -0.85 -3.00
C ASP A 87 2.91 0.28 -1.97
N ASP A 88 3.98 1.07 -1.82
CA ASP A 88 4.01 2.22 -0.90
C ASP A 88 2.90 3.24 -1.23
N VAL A 89 2.60 3.43 -2.52
CA VAL A 89 1.57 4.37 -2.98
C VAL A 89 0.21 3.69 -3.09
N GLN A 90 0.10 2.56 -3.79
CA GLN A 90 -1.18 1.95 -4.15
C GLN A 90 -1.59 0.84 -3.18
N GLY A 91 -0.64 0.00 -2.75
CA GLY A 91 -0.89 -1.09 -1.80
C GLY A 91 -1.31 -0.57 -0.42
N THR A 92 -0.52 0.35 0.13
CA THR A 92 -0.81 1.05 1.39
C THR A 92 -2.16 1.77 1.31
N ALA A 93 -2.44 2.43 0.18
CA ALA A 93 -3.73 3.08 -0.03
C ALA A 93 -4.90 2.10 -0.01
N GLY A 94 -4.77 0.95 -0.69
CA GLY A 94 -5.81 -0.08 -0.70
C GLY A 94 -6.18 -0.57 0.71
N VAL A 95 -5.18 -0.89 1.53
CA VAL A 95 -5.39 -1.36 2.90
C VAL A 95 -5.97 -0.27 3.80
N ALA A 96 -5.49 0.97 3.68
CA ALA A 96 -6.01 2.09 4.46
C ALA A 96 -7.48 2.38 4.14
N ILE A 97 -7.87 2.37 2.86
CA ILE A 97 -9.27 2.54 2.46
C ILE A 97 -10.14 1.40 2.98
N ALA A 98 -9.69 0.15 2.90
CA ALA A 98 -10.42 -0.97 3.48
C ALA A 98 -10.66 -0.78 4.99
N GLY A 99 -9.65 -0.33 5.72
CA GLY A 99 -9.76 0.01 7.15
C GLY A 99 -10.76 1.13 7.43
N LEU A 100 -10.69 2.23 6.67
CA LEU A 100 -11.59 3.38 6.82
C LEU A 100 -13.05 3.02 6.52
N LEU A 101 -13.30 2.27 5.44
CA LEU A 101 -14.64 1.77 5.10
C LEU A 101 -15.15 0.81 6.18
N GLY A 102 -14.27 -0.05 6.70
CA GLY A 102 -14.57 -0.92 7.85
C GLY A 102 -14.96 -0.13 9.10
N ALA A 103 -14.30 0.99 9.38
CA ALA A 103 -14.60 1.86 10.51
C ALA A 103 -16.00 2.51 10.37
N VAL A 104 -16.37 3.01 9.18
CA VAL A 104 -17.72 3.54 8.93
C VAL A 104 -18.78 2.48 9.18
N ARG A 105 -18.55 1.24 8.71
CA ARG A 105 -19.46 0.12 8.96
C ARG A 105 -19.54 -0.24 10.45
N ALA A 106 -18.42 -0.25 11.16
CA ALA A 106 -18.37 -0.55 12.59
C ALA A 106 -19.12 0.48 13.45
N GLN A 107 -19.22 1.73 12.99
CA GLN A 107 -20.06 2.77 13.59
C GLN A 107 -21.57 2.56 13.36
N GLY A 108 -21.97 1.51 12.62
CA GLY A 108 -23.36 1.27 12.24
C GLY A 108 -23.89 2.27 11.20
N ARG A 109 -23.00 3.03 10.55
CA ARG A 109 -23.37 4.03 9.55
C ARG A 109 -23.46 3.39 8.15
N PRO A 110 -24.34 3.89 7.28
CA PRO A 110 -24.38 3.46 5.90
C PRO A 110 -23.09 3.88 5.16
N MET A 111 -22.64 3.08 4.20
CA MET A 111 -21.40 3.36 3.46
C MET A 111 -21.40 4.71 2.73
N ILE A 112 -22.58 5.23 2.36
CA ILE A 112 -22.75 6.56 1.75
C ILE A 112 -22.38 7.72 2.69
N ASP A 113 -22.15 7.45 3.99
CA ASP A 113 -21.62 8.43 4.93
C ASP A 113 -20.08 8.52 4.89
N PHE A 114 -19.39 7.63 4.17
CA PHE A 114 -17.94 7.70 4.03
C PHE A 114 -17.47 9.06 3.46
N PRO A 115 -18.09 9.64 2.41
CA PRO A 115 -17.75 10.98 1.92
C PRO A 115 -18.03 12.13 2.91
N LYS A 116 -18.67 11.88 4.06
CA LYS A 116 -18.89 12.88 5.13
C LYS A 116 -17.81 12.83 6.21
N GLN A 117 -16.91 11.86 6.14
CA GLN A 117 -15.82 11.70 7.11
C GLN A 117 -14.72 12.70 6.82
N LYS A 118 -14.25 13.40 7.86
CA LYS A 118 -13.05 14.22 7.78
C LYS A 118 -11.84 13.34 8.04
N ILE A 119 -10.88 13.36 7.12
CA ILE A 119 -9.69 12.51 7.21
C ILE A 119 -8.47 13.43 7.34
N VAL A 120 -7.75 13.24 8.44
CA VAL A 120 -6.48 13.92 8.70
C VAL A 120 -5.35 12.92 8.51
N VAL A 121 -4.35 13.28 7.72
CA VAL A 121 -3.17 12.45 7.45
C VAL A 121 -1.94 13.15 8.00
N ALA A 122 -1.23 12.46 8.89
CA ALA A 122 0.08 12.86 9.39
C ALA A 122 1.17 12.24 8.51
N GLY A 123 1.84 13.08 7.73
CA GLY A 123 2.86 12.74 6.74
C GLY A 123 2.38 13.00 5.31
N ALA A 124 3.14 13.80 4.56
CA ALA A 124 2.86 14.15 3.14
C ALA A 124 3.70 13.33 2.14
N GLY A 125 4.20 12.17 2.54
CA GLY A 125 4.97 11.27 1.67
C GLY A 125 4.11 10.39 0.77
N SER A 126 4.76 9.48 0.03
CA SER A 126 4.14 8.57 -0.94
C SER A 126 2.92 7.82 -0.41
N ALA A 127 3.03 7.25 0.80
CA ALA A 127 1.94 6.54 1.45
C ALA A 127 0.74 7.46 1.77
N GLY A 128 0.98 8.58 2.46
CA GLY A 128 -0.08 9.50 2.87
C GLY A 128 -0.85 10.07 1.68
N ILE A 129 -0.13 10.53 0.66
CA ILE A 129 -0.71 11.07 -0.56
C ILE A 129 -1.41 9.97 -1.39
N GLY A 130 -0.85 8.76 -1.42
CA GLY A 130 -1.49 7.58 -2.02
C GLY A 130 -2.87 7.29 -1.42
N VAL A 131 -2.95 7.24 -0.09
CA VAL A 131 -4.20 7.02 0.67
C VAL A 131 -5.23 8.10 0.36
N LEU A 132 -4.84 9.37 0.36
CA LEU A 132 -5.75 10.48 0.08
C LEU A 132 -6.30 10.44 -1.35
N ASN A 133 -5.45 10.10 -2.33
CA ASN A 133 -5.88 9.94 -3.71
C ASN A 133 -6.87 8.79 -3.87
N ALA A 134 -6.63 7.66 -3.20
CA ALA A 134 -7.58 6.54 -3.20
C ALA A 134 -8.89 6.89 -2.48
N ALA A 135 -8.82 7.61 -1.35
CA ALA A 135 -10.00 8.07 -0.61
C ALA A 135 -10.84 9.00 -1.45
N ARG A 136 -10.21 9.99 -2.10
CA ARG A 136 -10.87 10.94 -2.99
C ARG A 136 -11.60 10.23 -4.13
N LYS A 137 -10.95 9.27 -4.79
CA LYS A 137 -11.57 8.46 -5.87
C LYS A 137 -12.73 7.62 -5.35
N THR A 138 -12.57 6.98 -4.19
CA THR A 138 -13.60 6.17 -3.57
C THR A 138 -14.84 7.00 -3.22
N MET A 139 -14.62 8.17 -2.60
CA MET A 139 -15.70 9.12 -2.29
C MET A 139 -16.41 9.61 -3.56
N ALA A 140 -15.65 9.97 -4.60
CA ALA A 140 -16.21 10.41 -5.86
C ALA A 140 -17.06 9.30 -6.54
N ARG A 141 -16.60 8.05 -6.52
CA ARG A 141 -17.34 6.88 -7.04
C ARG A 141 -18.67 6.70 -6.31
N MET A 142 -18.70 6.87 -4.98
CA MET A 142 -19.92 6.80 -4.19
C MET A 142 -20.89 7.95 -4.45
N LEU A 143 -20.39 9.11 -4.87
CA LEU A 143 -21.16 10.32 -5.15
C LEU A 143 -21.51 10.49 -6.64
N GLY A 144 -21.21 9.49 -7.49
CA GLY A 144 -21.61 9.48 -8.90
C GLY A 144 -20.59 10.04 -9.90
N ASN A 145 -19.30 10.11 -9.54
CA ASN A 145 -18.18 10.38 -10.46
C ASN A 145 -18.26 11.68 -11.30
N ASN A 146 -18.84 12.75 -10.76
CA ASN A 146 -18.85 14.08 -11.39
C ASN A 146 -17.83 15.04 -10.74
N GLU A 147 -17.53 16.17 -11.39
CA GLU A 147 -16.55 17.16 -10.88
C GLU A 147 -16.92 17.66 -9.47
N SER A 148 -18.20 17.94 -9.23
CA SER A 148 -18.69 18.36 -7.91
C SER A 148 -18.43 17.31 -6.82
N ALA A 149 -18.47 16.02 -7.16
CA ALA A 149 -18.17 14.94 -6.24
C ALA A 149 -16.68 14.90 -5.87
N PHE A 150 -15.80 15.15 -6.84
CA PHE A 150 -14.36 15.23 -6.58
C PHE A 150 -13.99 16.46 -5.75
N ASP A 151 -14.64 17.61 -5.97
CA ASP A 151 -14.44 18.82 -5.17
C ASP A 151 -14.98 18.66 -3.75
N SER A 152 -16.17 18.06 -3.60
CA SER A 152 -16.73 17.74 -2.29
C SER A 152 -15.80 16.82 -1.50
N ALA A 153 -15.25 15.78 -2.14
CA ALA A 153 -14.29 14.88 -1.50
C ALA A 153 -13.01 15.61 -1.08
N ARG A 154 -12.47 16.50 -1.92
CA ARG A 154 -11.27 17.30 -1.61
C ARG A 154 -11.42 18.11 -0.32
N SER A 155 -12.62 18.61 -0.03
CA SER A 155 -12.89 19.42 1.18
C SER A 155 -12.78 18.64 2.51
N GLN A 156 -12.72 17.31 2.45
CA GLN A 156 -12.70 16.44 3.63
C GLN A 156 -11.30 16.06 4.11
N PHE A 157 -10.25 16.38 3.32
CA PHE A 157 -8.88 15.96 3.59
C PHE A 157 -8.04 17.06 4.21
N TRP A 158 -7.19 16.69 5.17
CA TRP A 158 -6.22 17.57 5.81
C TRP A 158 -4.87 16.85 5.90
N VAL A 159 -3.78 17.51 5.51
CA VAL A 159 -2.44 16.93 5.47
C VAL A 159 -1.51 17.74 6.36
N VAL A 160 -0.83 17.05 7.28
CA VAL A 160 0.14 17.65 8.20
C VAL A 160 1.49 16.99 7.95
N ASP A 161 2.54 17.76 7.70
CA ASP A 161 3.90 17.27 7.56
C ASP A 161 4.80 17.75 8.71
N ALA A 162 6.11 17.59 8.56
CA ALA A 162 7.10 17.99 9.56
C ALA A 162 7.05 19.50 9.91
N GLU A 163 6.55 20.34 9.01
CA GLU A 163 6.42 21.79 9.21
C GLU A 163 5.00 22.19 9.64
N GLY A 164 4.09 21.23 9.84
CA GLY A 164 2.69 21.46 10.22
C GLY A 164 1.68 21.27 9.08
N LEU A 165 0.52 21.92 9.19
CA LEU A 165 -0.57 21.76 8.21
C LEU A 165 -0.21 22.36 6.84
N ILE A 166 -0.45 21.60 5.76
CA ILE A 166 -0.26 22.08 4.39
C ILE A 166 -1.38 23.06 4.03
N THR A 167 -1.01 24.31 3.79
CA THR A 167 -1.89 25.40 3.36
C THR A 167 -1.49 25.95 2.01
N ASP A 168 -2.37 26.71 1.37
CA ASP A 168 -2.10 27.36 0.07
C ASP A 168 -1.12 28.54 0.13
N GLU A 169 -0.68 28.94 1.33
CA GLU A 169 0.33 29.99 1.56
C GLU A 169 1.76 29.45 1.65
N ARG A 170 1.96 28.13 1.72
CA ARG A 170 3.32 27.56 1.71
C ARG A 170 3.91 27.58 0.30
N GLU A 171 5.17 27.97 0.21
CA GLU A 171 5.90 28.08 -1.06
C GLU A 171 6.61 26.78 -1.46
N ASP A 172 6.82 25.86 -0.52
CA ASP A 172 7.66 24.66 -0.64
C ASP A 172 6.87 23.34 -0.56
N ILE A 173 5.66 23.32 -1.11
CA ILE A 173 4.79 22.13 -1.10
C ILE A 173 5.19 21.18 -2.22
N ASP A 174 5.29 19.89 -1.90
CA ASP A 174 5.41 18.84 -2.91
C ASP A 174 4.23 18.93 -3.90
N PRO A 175 4.48 18.93 -5.23
CA PRO A 175 3.42 19.00 -6.24
C PRO A 175 2.31 17.96 -6.07
N ASP A 176 2.63 16.77 -5.54
CA ASP A 176 1.66 15.70 -5.31
C ASP A 176 0.79 15.95 -4.06
N ALA A 177 1.25 16.78 -3.11
CA ALA A 177 0.52 17.21 -1.93
C ALA A 177 -0.31 18.49 -2.15
N LEU A 178 0.04 19.30 -3.16
CA LEU A 178 -0.65 20.55 -3.51
C LEU A 178 -2.17 20.41 -3.70
N PRO A 179 -2.72 19.32 -4.29
CA PRO A 179 -4.16 19.10 -4.38
C PRO A 179 -4.88 18.94 -3.03
N PHE A 180 -4.16 18.83 -1.92
CA PHE A 180 -4.73 18.72 -0.58
C PHE A 180 -4.45 19.95 0.30
N ALA A 181 -3.76 20.96 -0.24
CA ALA A 181 -3.50 22.22 0.45
C ALA A 181 -4.82 22.95 0.80
N ARG A 182 -4.88 23.49 2.01
CA ARG A 182 -6.08 24.10 2.59
C ARG A 182 -5.96 25.62 2.63
N LYS A 183 -7.07 26.30 2.32
CA LYS A 183 -7.14 27.77 2.42
C LYS A 183 -7.03 28.18 3.89
N VAL A 184 -6.14 29.11 4.20
CA VAL A 184 -5.89 29.55 5.60
C VAL A 184 -7.17 30.05 6.31
N LYS A 185 -8.13 30.64 5.57
CA LYS A 185 -9.44 31.07 6.10
C LYS A 185 -10.33 29.91 6.61
N GLU A 186 -10.08 28.67 6.22
CA GLU A 186 -10.84 27.49 6.62
C GLU A 186 -10.30 26.82 7.90
N VAL A 187 -9.06 27.14 8.29
CA VAL A 187 -8.34 26.53 9.43
C VAL A 187 -8.88 27.00 10.78
N GLY A 188 -9.32 28.26 10.89
CA GLY A 188 -9.77 28.86 12.15
C GLY A 188 -11.09 28.33 12.73
N ARG A 189 -11.78 27.38 12.07
CA ARG A 189 -13.15 26.96 12.43
C ARG A 189 -13.30 25.53 12.97
N GLN A 190 -12.25 24.70 13.01
CA GLN A 190 -12.46 23.24 13.10
C GLN A 190 -11.65 22.49 14.19
N GLY A 191 -11.34 23.12 15.34
CA GLY A 191 -10.62 22.52 16.48
C GLY A 191 -10.64 20.97 16.53
N LEU A 192 -9.51 20.37 16.17
CA LEU A 192 -9.35 18.93 16.01
C LEU A 192 -8.86 18.32 17.33
N GLY A 193 -9.65 17.41 17.90
CA GLY A 193 -9.25 16.52 18.99
C GLY A 193 -8.79 15.18 18.43
N GLU A 194 -7.70 14.65 18.99
CA GLU A 194 -7.02 13.42 18.58
C GLU A 194 -7.77 12.16 19.03
N GLU A 195 -7.93 11.18 18.14
CA GLU A 195 -7.95 9.76 18.52
C GLU A 195 -7.46 8.90 17.34
N GLN A 196 -6.42 8.11 17.58
CA GLN A 196 -5.79 7.21 16.61
C GLN A 196 -6.34 5.79 16.80
N VAL A 197 -6.57 5.07 15.69
CA VAL A 197 -6.77 3.61 15.73
C VAL A 197 -5.86 2.96 14.68
N LEU A 198 -4.90 2.17 15.16
CA LEU A 198 -4.16 1.23 14.34
C LEU A 198 -3.78 0.00 15.19
N LEU A 199 -4.48 -1.13 15.02
CA LEU A 199 -3.97 -2.42 15.46
C LEU A 199 -4.37 -3.50 14.46
N LYS A 200 -3.36 -4.22 13.95
CA LYS A 200 -3.50 -5.28 12.96
C LYS A 200 -4.24 -6.50 13.53
N CYS A 201 -4.91 -7.26 12.66
CA CYS A 201 -5.88 -8.31 12.98
C CYS A 201 -5.42 -9.35 14.02
N VAL A 202 -4.14 -9.74 14.02
CA VAL A 202 -3.58 -10.68 15.00
C VAL A 202 -3.49 -10.03 16.37
N GLY A 203 -3.02 -8.78 16.46
CA GLY A 203 -2.96 -8.03 17.71
C GLY A 203 -4.35 -7.81 18.32
N LEU A 204 -5.36 -7.55 17.49
CA LEU A 204 -6.75 -7.43 17.95
C LEU A 204 -7.31 -8.76 18.46
N GLY A 205 -7.09 -9.87 17.75
CA GLY A 205 -7.55 -11.19 18.16
C GLY A 205 -6.90 -11.66 19.48
N THR A 206 -5.59 -11.42 19.64
CA THR A 206 -4.86 -11.73 20.88
C THR A 206 -5.33 -10.87 22.05
N LEU A 207 -5.56 -9.58 21.82
CA LEU A 207 -6.06 -8.66 22.84
C LEU A 207 -7.47 -9.03 23.30
N LEU A 208 -8.40 -9.30 22.37
CA LEU A 208 -9.79 -9.63 22.67
C LEU A 208 -9.97 -11.02 23.28
N SER A 209 -9.09 -11.97 22.96
CA SER A 209 -9.10 -13.31 23.59
C SER A 209 -8.49 -13.33 25.00
N GLY A 210 -7.85 -12.25 25.44
CA GLY A 210 -7.13 -12.19 26.71
C GLY A 210 -5.90 -13.10 26.74
N SER A 211 -5.41 -13.54 25.58
CA SER A 211 -4.27 -14.46 25.50
C SER A 211 -2.97 -13.73 25.82
N SER A 212 -2.19 -14.26 26.75
CA SER A 212 -0.84 -13.77 27.07
C SER A 212 0.22 -14.25 26.07
N ILE A 213 -0.13 -15.15 25.16
CA ILE A 213 0.76 -15.77 24.16
C ILE A 213 0.07 -15.78 22.79
N VAL A 214 0.81 -15.44 21.74
CA VAL A 214 0.41 -15.68 20.35
C VAL A 214 0.94 -17.05 19.95
N SER A 215 0.08 -18.03 19.72
CA SER A 215 0.50 -19.38 19.31
C SER A 215 0.59 -19.52 17.80
N ASP A 216 1.37 -20.51 17.32
CA ASP A 216 1.45 -20.83 15.89
C ASP A 216 0.07 -21.13 15.28
N GLY A 217 -0.85 -21.72 16.05
CA GLY A 217 -2.24 -21.95 15.62
C GLY A 217 -3.01 -20.66 15.39
N MET A 218 -2.77 -19.60 16.17
CA MET A 218 -3.38 -18.28 15.93
C MET A 218 -2.85 -17.63 14.64
N LEU A 219 -1.55 -17.82 14.36
CA LEU A 219 -0.95 -17.37 13.10
C LEU A 219 -1.45 -18.17 11.91
N GLN A 220 -1.65 -19.49 12.07
CA GLN A 220 -2.20 -20.35 11.03
C GLN A 220 -3.64 -19.97 10.68
N VAL A 221 -4.51 -19.75 11.66
CA VAL A 221 -5.89 -19.28 11.41
C VAL A 221 -5.88 -17.92 10.74
N ALA A 222 -5.01 -17.00 11.17
CA ALA A 222 -4.88 -15.70 10.51
C ALA A 222 -4.43 -15.86 9.04
N ALA A 223 -3.49 -16.76 8.75
CA ALA A 223 -3.04 -17.06 7.39
C ALA A 223 -4.16 -17.68 6.53
N GLU A 224 -4.95 -18.60 7.08
CA GLU A 224 -6.11 -19.20 6.40
C GLU A 224 -7.18 -18.15 6.08
N CYS A 225 -7.52 -17.27 7.03
CA CYS A 225 -8.42 -16.15 6.79
C CYS A 225 -7.87 -15.18 5.74
N ILE A 226 -6.57 -14.86 5.78
CA ILE A 226 -5.93 -14.01 4.78
C ILE A 226 -5.97 -14.66 3.39
N ARG A 227 -5.84 -16.00 3.29
CA ARG A 227 -5.97 -16.73 2.03
C ARG A 227 -7.37 -16.57 1.43
N ASP A 228 -8.42 -16.74 2.23
CA ASP A 228 -9.80 -16.56 1.76
C ASP A 228 -10.13 -15.10 1.40
N ILE A 229 -9.61 -14.13 2.16
CA ILE A 229 -9.72 -12.72 1.81
C ILE A 229 -8.98 -12.44 0.50
N THR A 230 -7.77 -12.96 0.34
CA THR A 230 -6.97 -12.82 -0.90
C THR A 230 -7.73 -13.39 -2.11
N LYS A 231 -8.39 -14.55 -1.96
CA LYS A 231 -9.25 -15.12 -3.00
C LYS A 231 -10.37 -14.15 -3.41
N GLN A 232 -11.09 -13.60 -2.43
CA GLN A 232 -12.18 -12.66 -2.69
C GLN A 232 -11.71 -11.35 -3.33
N VAL A 233 -10.57 -10.82 -2.86
CA VAL A 233 -9.95 -9.61 -3.43
C VAL A 233 -9.50 -9.88 -4.86
N ALA A 234 -8.81 -10.99 -5.13
CA ALA A 234 -8.39 -11.37 -6.47
C ALA A 234 -9.60 -11.57 -7.42
N ALA A 235 -10.67 -12.21 -6.95
CA ALA A 235 -11.90 -12.35 -7.72
C ALA A 235 -12.55 -11.00 -8.06
N ALA A 236 -12.55 -10.06 -7.10
CA ALA A 236 -13.04 -8.69 -7.33
C ALA A 236 -12.17 -7.93 -8.34
N VAL A 237 -10.84 -8.07 -8.26
CA VAL A 237 -9.91 -7.47 -9.23
C VAL A 237 -10.11 -8.06 -10.64
N VAL A 238 -10.27 -9.38 -10.75
CA VAL A 238 -10.59 -10.04 -12.04
C VAL A 238 -11.91 -9.50 -12.61
N LYS A 239 -12.92 -9.35 -11.77
CA LYS A 239 -14.22 -8.80 -12.19
C LYS A 239 -14.09 -7.35 -12.68
N GLU A 240 -13.38 -6.48 -11.95
CA GLU A 240 -13.17 -5.09 -12.38
C GLU A 240 -12.36 -5.05 -13.68
N ALA A 241 -11.32 -5.88 -13.83
CA ALA A 241 -10.54 -5.96 -15.07
C ALA A 241 -11.38 -6.42 -16.28
N ILE A 242 -12.38 -7.28 -16.06
CA ILE A 242 -13.35 -7.65 -17.09
C ILE A 242 -14.26 -6.46 -17.45
N GLU A 243 -14.77 -5.76 -16.44
CA GLU A 243 -15.66 -4.59 -16.62
C GLU A 243 -14.94 -3.43 -17.32
N GLU A 244 -13.64 -3.23 -17.08
CA GLU A 244 -12.79 -2.22 -17.73
C GLU A 244 -12.20 -2.68 -19.08
N ASP A 245 -12.52 -3.88 -19.55
CA ASP A 245 -11.99 -4.49 -20.78
C ASP A 245 -10.45 -4.65 -20.81
N LEU A 246 -9.86 -4.88 -19.65
CA LEU A 246 -8.41 -5.09 -19.45
C LEU A 246 -8.01 -6.56 -19.32
N ALA A 247 -8.98 -7.48 -19.22
CA ALA A 247 -8.71 -8.90 -19.04
C ALA A 247 -8.25 -9.59 -20.35
N GLU A 248 -7.06 -10.18 -20.34
CA GLU A 248 -6.47 -10.91 -21.49
C GLU A 248 -6.63 -12.45 -21.42
N GLY A 249 -6.97 -12.99 -20.25
CA GLY A 249 -6.96 -14.43 -19.97
C GLY A 249 -5.62 -14.92 -19.41
N TYR A 250 -5.60 -16.14 -18.89
CA TYR A 250 -4.40 -16.77 -18.31
C TYR A 250 -4.46 -18.29 -18.41
N ARG A 251 -3.34 -18.90 -18.86
CA ARG A 251 -3.19 -20.33 -19.16
C ARG A 251 -4.24 -20.81 -20.17
N GLU A 252 -5.09 -21.75 -19.76
CA GLU A 252 -6.11 -22.37 -20.62
C GLU A 252 -7.42 -21.59 -20.66
N MET A 253 -7.54 -20.50 -19.89
CA MET A 253 -8.75 -19.67 -19.84
C MET A 253 -8.54 -18.40 -20.67
N ASP A 254 -9.28 -18.25 -21.77
CA ASP A 254 -9.22 -17.03 -22.58
C ASP A 254 -10.11 -15.90 -22.01
N ALA A 255 -9.91 -14.67 -22.49
CA ALA A 255 -10.66 -13.50 -22.03
C ALA A 255 -12.19 -13.62 -22.25
N ARG A 256 -12.63 -14.32 -23.30
CA ARG A 256 -14.06 -14.48 -23.63
C ARG A 256 -14.73 -15.49 -22.72
N GLU A 257 -14.02 -16.57 -22.40
CA GLU A 257 -14.45 -17.59 -21.45
C GLU A 257 -14.52 -17.01 -20.04
N LEU A 258 -13.49 -16.25 -19.65
CA LEU A 258 -13.45 -15.56 -18.35
C LEU A 258 -14.63 -14.59 -18.19
N LYS A 259 -15.00 -13.86 -19.25
CA LYS A 259 -16.18 -12.96 -19.30
C LYS A 259 -17.53 -13.67 -19.11
N ARG A 260 -17.61 -14.99 -19.37
CA ARG A 260 -18.84 -15.77 -19.23
C ARG A 260 -19.05 -16.31 -17.81
N LEU A 261 -18.02 -16.27 -16.97
CA LEU A 261 -18.11 -16.76 -15.60
C LEU A 261 -19.02 -15.85 -14.77
N ASN A 262 -19.86 -16.49 -13.95
CA ASN A 262 -20.57 -15.79 -12.88
C ASN A 262 -19.62 -15.55 -11.68
N LYS A 263 -20.11 -14.87 -10.65
CA LYS A 263 -19.29 -14.55 -9.46
C LYS A 263 -18.62 -15.78 -8.84
N GLU A 264 -19.38 -16.87 -8.66
CA GLU A 264 -18.87 -18.11 -8.06
C GLU A 264 -17.81 -18.78 -8.96
N GLY A 265 -18.03 -18.78 -10.27
CA GLY A 265 -17.07 -19.29 -11.24
C GLY A 265 -15.77 -18.51 -11.28
N ILE A 266 -15.82 -17.17 -11.08
CA ILE A 266 -14.60 -16.35 -10.95
C ILE A 266 -13.85 -16.69 -9.66
N GLU A 267 -14.56 -16.87 -8.53
CA GLU A 267 -13.93 -17.28 -7.26
C GLU A 267 -13.28 -18.66 -7.34
N GLU A 268 -13.94 -19.62 -7.98
CA GLU A 268 -13.40 -20.96 -8.24
C GLU A 268 -12.19 -20.92 -9.17
N TYR A 269 -12.27 -20.13 -10.25
CA TYR A 269 -11.16 -19.92 -11.17
C TYR A 269 -9.92 -19.37 -10.46
N VAL A 270 -10.10 -18.37 -9.59
CA VAL A 270 -9.01 -17.83 -8.76
C VAL A 270 -8.45 -18.91 -7.84
N GLN A 271 -9.32 -19.61 -7.11
CA GLN A 271 -8.92 -20.65 -6.15
C GLN A 271 -8.10 -21.77 -6.81
N ASN A 272 -8.49 -22.21 -8.00
CA ASN A 272 -7.80 -23.26 -8.76
C ASN A 272 -6.43 -22.81 -9.30
N ASN A 273 -6.17 -21.49 -9.37
CA ASN A 273 -4.90 -20.93 -9.78
C ASN A 273 -4.02 -20.48 -8.60
N MET A 274 -4.53 -20.53 -7.36
CA MET A 274 -3.71 -20.28 -6.17
C MET A 274 -2.76 -21.45 -5.93
N TRP A 275 -1.54 -21.15 -5.46
CA TRP A 275 -0.61 -22.18 -5.04
C TRP A 275 -1.17 -23.00 -3.87
N SER A 276 -0.94 -24.31 -3.91
CA SER A 276 -1.31 -25.24 -2.83
C SER A 276 -0.03 -25.86 -2.26
N PRO A 277 0.12 -25.91 -0.92
CA PRO A 277 1.26 -26.55 -0.25
C PRO A 277 1.22 -28.10 -0.30
N GLU A 278 0.42 -28.69 -1.18
CA GLU A 278 0.41 -30.12 -1.41
C GLU A 278 1.58 -30.52 -2.31
N TYR A 279 2.55 -31.22 -1.73
CA TYR A 279 3.66 -31.76 -2.51
C TYR A 279 3.14 -32.78 -3.52
N PRO A 280 3.39 -32.59 -4.83
CA PRO A 280 2.99 -33.59 -5.81
C PRO A 280 3.82 -34.86 -5.61
N THR A 281 3.17 -36.02 -5.71
CA THR A 281 3.84 -37.32 -5.67
C THR A 281 4.74 -37.44 -6.91
N LEU A 282 6.04 -37.23 -6.73
CA LEU A 282 7.07 -37.40 -7.77
C LEU A 282 7.39 -38.89 -8.00
N VAL A 283 6.39 -39.74 -8.18
CA VAL A 283 6.62 -41.13 -8.58
C VAL A 283 6.57 -41.19 -10.10
N TYR A 284 7.74 -41.29 -10.72
CA TYR A 284 7.86 -41.70 -12.12
C TYR A 284 7.25 -43.10 -12.25
N ARG A 285 6.07 -43.23 -12.88
CA ARG A 285 5.62 -44.52 -13.37
C ARG A 285 6.58 -44.91 -14.51
N LYS A 286 7.39 -45.95 -14.27
CA LYS A 286 7.97 -46.73 -15.38
C LYS A 286 6.81 -47.51 -16.00
N GLU A 287 6.33 -47.04 -17.13
CA GLU A 287 5.62 -47.91 -18.09
C GLU A 287 6.58 -48.97 -18.64
#